data_AF-A0A6N4DB38-F1
#
_entry.id   AF-A0A6N4DB38-F1
#
_cell.length_a   1.000
_cell.length_b   1.000
_cell.length_c   1.000
_cell.angle_alpha   90.00
_cell.angle_beta   90.00
_cell.angle_gamma   90.00
#
_symmetry.space_group_name_H-M   'P 1'
#
loop_
_entity.id
_entity.type
_entity.pdbx_description
1 polymer ?
#
loop_
_entity_poly.entity_id
_entity_poly.type
_entity_poly.pdbx_seq_one_letter_code
_entity_poly.pdbx_strand_id
1 'polypeptide(L)' 'MTQRVALITGAGRRFGFELAQALLAEDYLVFAHYNTSKAGVEELESKGAIGVQADLADLDQVQALIQTVQQHTLKIDL' A
#
# COMPACT_ATOMS: atom_id res chain seq x y z
N MET A 1 -9.90 3.56 -19.52
CA MET A 1 -10.21 2.66 -18.40
C MET A 1 -9.68 3.30 -17.13
N THR A 2 -10.40 3.22 -16.00
CA THR A 2 -9.89 3.71 -14.72
C THR A 2 -8.82 2.76 -14.19
N GLN A 3 -7.68 3.29 -13.75
CA GLN A 3 -6.62 2.52 -13.11
C GLN A 3 -7.19 1.70 -11.94
N ARG A 4 -6.75 0.44 -11.80
CA ARG A 4 -7.14 -0.41 -10.66
C ARG A 4 -6.31 -0.03 -9.45
N VAL A 5 -6.88 -0.12 -8.25
CA VAL A 5 -6.25 0.30 -7.00
C VAL A 5 -6.14 -0.87 -6.05
N ALA A 6 -4.96 -1.07 -5.45
CA ALA A 6 -4.72 -2.12 -4.47
C ALA A 6 -4.14 -1.56 -3.15
N LEU A 7 -4.61 -2.04 -2.00
CA LEU A 7 -4.01 -1.79 -0.69
C LEU A 7 -3.42 -3.10 -0.16
N ILE A 8 -2.10 -3.19 -0.13
CA ILE A 8 -1.39 -4.40 0.31
C ILE A 8 -0.89 -4.22 1.74
N THR A 9 -1.52 -4.92 2.69
CA THR A 9 -1.06 -4.94 4.07
C THR A 9 0.19 -5.81 4.24
N GLY A 10 1.24 -5.29 4.88
CA GLY A 10 2.48 -6.06 5.07
C GLY A 10 3.30 -6.16 3.78
N ALA A 11 3.25 -5.12 2.94
CA ALA A 11 3.91 -5.06 1.64
C ALA A 11 5.45 -5.03 1.73
N GLY A 12 6.03 -4.73 2.90
CA GLY A 12 7.48 -4.59 3.05
C GLY A 12 8.29 -5.89 3.04
N ARG A 13 7.68 -7.09 2.93
CA ARG A 13 8.43 -8.36 2.92
C ARG A 13 7.67 -9.54 2.31
N ARG A 14 8.42 -10.58 1.93
CA ARG A 14 7.92 -11.92 1.51
C ARG A 14 6.87 -11.77 0.40
N PHE A 15 5.74 -12.46 0.52
CA PHE A 15 4.70 -12.49 -0.51
C PHE A 15 4.05 -11.11 -0.76
N GLY A 16 3.83 -10.30 0.28
CA GLY A 16 3.23 -8.97 0.11
C GLY A 16 4.10 -8.05 -0.76
N PHE A 17 5.42 -8.19 -0.64
CA PHE A 17 6.37 -7.45 -1.46
C PHE A 17 6.35 -7.89 -2.93
N GLU A 18 6.42 -9.20 -3.20
CA GLU A 18 6.32 -9.73 -4.56
C GLU A 18 4.99 -9.41 -5.23
N LEU A 19 3.88 -9.50 -4.48
CA LEU A 19 2.55 -9.13 -4.96
C LEU A 19 2.47 -7.65 -5.32
N ALA A 20 2.96 -6.76 -4.46
CA ALA A 20 2.97 -5.32 -4.73
C ALA A 20 3.78 -4.99 -5.99
N GLN A 21 4.94 -5.62 -6.19
CA GLN A 21 5.74 -5.47 -7.41
C GLN A 21 4.99 -5.93 -8.66
N ALA A 22 4.34 -7.11 -8.60
CA ALA A 22 3.59 -7.64 -9.73
C ALA A 22 2.41 -6.72 -10.11
N LEU A 23 1.69 -6.20 -9.12
CA LEU A 23 0.56 -5.28 -9.34
C LEU A 23 1.02 -3.94 -9.93
N LEU A 24 2.14 -3.38 -9.46
CA LEU A 24 2.74 -2.19 -10.08
C LEU A 24 3.08 -2.43 -11.55
N ALA A 25 3.62 -3.62 -11.89
CA ALA A 25 3.91 -3.99 -13.28
C ALA A 25 2.65 -4.16 -14.15
N GLU A 26 1.48 -4.36 -13.53
CA GLU A 26 0.15 -4.37 -14.19
C GLU A 26 -0.55 -3.00 -14.16
N ASP A 27 0.20 -1.91 -13.92
CA ASP A 27 -0.30 -0.54 -13.84
C ASP A 27 -1.32 -0.30 -12.72
N TYR A 28 -1.34 -1.09 -11.64
CA TYR A 28 -2.14 -0.76 -10.46
C TYR A 28 -1.57 0.47 -9.74
N LEU A 29 -2.46 1.27 -9.16
CA LEU A 29 -2.10 2.17 -8.07
C LEU A 29 -1.99 1.33 -6.79
N VAL A 30 -0.79 1.20 -6.23
CA VAL A 30 -0.54 0.34 -5.07
C VAL A 30 -0.25 1.19 -3.83
N PHE A 31 -1.04 0.99 -2.78
CA PHE A 31 -0.73 1.41 -1.41
C PHE A 31 0.00 0.27 -0.70
N ALA A 32 1.24 0.52 -0.31
CA ALA A 32 2.10 -0.45 0.35
C ALA A 32 2.12 -0.20 1.87
N HIS A 33 1.31 -0.95 2.61
CA HIS A 33 1.25 -0.79 4.06
C HIS A 33 2.42 -1.49 4.78
N TYR A 34 2.99 -0.81 5.76
CA TYR A 34 3.95 -1.35 6.72
C TYR A 34 3.64 -0.91 8.16
N ASN A 35 4.01 -1.74 9.13
CA ASN A 35 3.90 -1.36 10.54
C ASN A 35 5.15 -0.59 10.99
N THR A 36 6.31 -1.25 11.08
CA THR A 36 7.54 -0.62 11.58
C THR A 36 8.67 -0.56 10.56
N SER A 37 8.92 -1.65 9.83
CA SER A 37 10.02 -1.72 8.87
C SER A 37 9.62 -1.13 7.52
N LYS A 38 10.22 0.00 7.17
CA LYS A 38 10.00 0.67 5.88
C LYS A 38 10.89 0.13 4.75
N ALA A 39 11.96 -0.60 5.03
CA ALA A 39 12.98 -0.95 4.04
C ALA A 39 12.43 -1.58 2.73
N GLY A 40 11.53 -2.57 2.81
CA GLY A 40 10.92 -3.13 1.60
C GLY A 40 9.87 -2.21 0.95
N VAL A 41 9.24 -1.32 1.72
CA VAL A 41 8.31 -0.33 1.17
C VAL A 41 9.04 0.79 0.45
N GLU A 42 10.23 1.21 0.90
CA GLU A 42 11.07 2.19 0.19
C GLU A 42 11.40 1.72 -1.23
N GLU A 43 11.68 0.42 -1.41
CA GLU A 43 11.89 -0.14 -2.74
C GLU A 43 10.61 -0.08 -3.59
N LEU A 44 9.44 -0.40 -3.02
CA LEU A 44 8.17 -0.29 -3.72
C LEU A 44 7.82 1.17 -4.08
N GLU A 45 8.12 2.12 -3.19
CA GLU A 45 7.94 3.56 -3.43
C GLU A 45 8.80 4.01 -4.62
N SER A 46 10.04 3.52 -4.74
CA SER A 46 10.91 3.80 -5.90
C SER A 46 10.34 3.31 -7.23
N LYS A 47 9.39 2.35 -7.19
CA LYS A 47 8.67 1.77 -8.34
C LYS A 47 7.28 2.37 -8.53
N GLY A 48 6.88 3.36 -7.72
CA GLY A 48 5.61 4.08 -7.85
C GLY A 48 4.51 3.68 -6.87
N ALA A 49 4.79 2.84 -5.87
CA ALA A 49 3.83 2.63 -4.78
C ALA A 49 3.75 3.84 -3.85
N ILE A 50 2.63 3.94 -3.12
CA ILE A 50 2.46 4.89 -2.02
C ILE A 50 2.62 4.13 -0.72
N GLY A 51 3.70 4.40 0.03
CA GLY A 51 3.90 3.80 1.35
C GLY A 51 2.93 4.37 2.38
N VAL A 52 2.31 3.50 3.18
CA VAL A 52 1.42 3.92 4.27
C VAL A 52 1.77 3.20 5.56
N GLN A 53 2.10 3.95 6.60
CA GLN A 53 2.44 3.39 7.90
C GLN A 53 1.20 3.29 8.79
N ALA A 54 0.99 2.14 9.43
CA ALA A 54 0.05 2.01 10.54
C ALA A 54 0.37 0.77 11.39
N ASP A 55 0.15 0.85 12.69
CA ASP A 55 -0.11 -0.35 13.47
C ASP A 55 -1.59 -0.74 13.31
N LEU A 56 -1.88 -1.85 12.63
CA LEU A 56 -3.24 -2.32 12.41
C LEU A 56 -3.92 -2.86 13.68
N ALA A 57 -3.19 -2.98 14.80
CA ALA A 57 -3.77 -3.24 16.11
C ALA A 57 -4.31 -1.98 16.81
N ASP A 58 -3.98 -0.79 16.31
CA ASP A 58 -4.42 0.51 16.84
C ASP A 58 -5.50 1.11 15.92
N LEU A 59 -6.72 1.26 16.45
CA LEU A 59 -7.87 1.73 15.67
C LEU A 59 -7.68 3.18 15.16
N ASP A 60 -7.02 4.03 15.93
CA ASP A 60 -6.80 5.43 15.54
C ASP A 60 -5.82 5.49 14.35
N GLN A 61 -4.82 4.62 14.34
CA GLN A 61 -3.89 4.49 13.21
C GLN A 61 -4.56 3.87 11.98
N VAL A 62 -5.47 2.90 12.16
CA VAL A 62 -6.28 2.36 11.05
C VAL A 62 -7.14 3.47 10.44
N GLN A 63 -7.77 4.32 11.25
CA GLN A 63 -8.54 5.46 10.74
C GLN A 63 -7.66 6.46 9.97
N ALA A 64 -6.48 6.78 10.48
CA ALA A 64 -5.52 7.64 9.79
C ALA A 64 -5.03 7.05 8.45
N LEU A 65 -4.82 5.73 8.39
CA LEU A 65 -4.49 5.02 7.15
C LEU A 65 -5.62 5.15 6.13
N ILE A 66 -6.87 4.93 6.54
CA ILE A 66 -8.04 5.07 5.66
C ILE A 66 -8.14 6.49 5.11
N GLN A 67 -7.97 7.51 5.95
CA GLN A 67 -7.98 8.91 5.53
C GLN A 67 -6.87 9.20 4.51
N THR A 68 -5.67 8.68 4.72
CA THR A 68 -4.55 8.81 3.78
C THR A 68 -4.88 8.19 2.41
N VAL A 69 -5.47 7.00 2.39
CA VAL A 69 -5.89 6.34 1.14
C VAL A 69 -7.00 7.14 0.45
N GLN A 70 -7.96 7.66 1.22
CA GLN A 70 -9.08 8.45 0.70
C GLN A 70 -8.67 9.79 0.04
N GLN A 71 -7.50 10.34 0.38
CA GLN A 71 -6.95 11.52 -0.29
C GLN A 71 -6.56 11.25 -1.76
N HIS A 72 -6.39 9.99 -2.13
CA HIS A 72 -5.91 9.57 -3.45
C HIS A 72 -6.98 8.85 -4.27
N THR A 73 -7.89 8.14 -3.62
CA THR A 73 -8.93 7.34 -4.28
C THR A 73 -10.21 7.25 -3.44
N LEU A 74 -11.35 7.06 -4.11
CA LEU A 74 -12.63 6.75 -3.45
C LEU A 74 -12.96 5.26 -3.50
N LYS A 75 -12.08 4.44 -4.08
CA LYS A 75 -12.28 3.00 -4.24
C LYS A 75 -10.98 2.21 -4.07
N ILE A 76 -11.11 0.97 -3.62
CA ILE A 76 -10.05 -0.04 -3.60
C ILE A 76 -10.61 -1.25 -4.34
N ASP A 77 -9.87 -1.76 -5.32
CA ASP A 77 -10.26 -2.92 -6.13
C ASP A 77 -9.64 -4.22 -5.58
N LEU A 78 -8.55 -4.13 -4.80
CA LEU A 78 -7.85 -5.25 -4.15
C LEU A 78 -7.29 -4.90 -2.76
#